data_AF-A0A849ICG6-F1
#
_entry.id   AF-A0A849ICG6-F1
#
_cell.length_a   1.000
_cell.length_b   1.000
_cell.length_c   1.000
_cell.angle_alpha   90.00
_cell.angle_beta   90.00
_cell.angle_gamma   90.00
#
_symmetry.space_group_name_H-M   'P 1'
#
loop_
_entity.id
_entity.type
_entity.pdbx_description
1 polymer ?
#
loop_
_entity_poly.entity_id
_entity_poly.type
_entity_poly.pdbx_seq_one_letter_code
_entity_poly.pdbx_strand_id
1 'polypeptide(L)'
;MSGPIWIPPGTHIDHAATLLVEAARASADGEAWATFNGIDIRACGSSDSAEIVRQWRAESDRQDEAYRQSPEGRAAAARSAAEVEELQERHDALVHELASIHPADHVALLDWLCRLQPCSDRVGVRVDSDTIVKVLEQAGYRANANVGPAYRPDDRENVFRYLVGQALDGLKNGPAIHPILLKFAAEWRERFEAPLPRSLGRWG
;
A
#
# COMPACT_ATOMS: atom_id res chain seq x y z
N MET A 1 -17.75 -21.59 35.06
CA MET A 1 -17.47 -20.73 33.89
C MET A 1 -16.07 -21.01 33.41
N SER A 2 -15.95 -21.62 32.24
CA SER A 2 -14.66 -21.84 31.60
C SER A 2 -14.05 -20.50 31.16
N GLY A 3 -12.73 -20.38 31.30
CA GLY A 3 -11.99 -19.16 30.95
C GLY A 3 -12.02 -18.85 29.45
N PRO A 4 -11.59 -17.66 29.03
CA PRO A 4 -11.51 -17.32 27.63
C PRO A 4 -10.55 -18.25 26.91
N ILE A 5 -10.92 -18.72 25.73
CA ILE A 5 -9.98 -19.43 24.86
C ILE A 5 -9.10 -18.41 24.14
N TRP A 6 -7.83 -18.76 23.95
CA TRP A 6 -6.90 -17.97 23.16
C TRP A 6 -7.07 -18.30 21.68
N ILE A 7 -7.22 -17.26 20.85
CA ILE A 7 -7.25 -17.38 19.39
C ILE A 7 -5.93 -16.85 18.83
N PRO A 8 -5.16 -17.64 18.06
CA PRO A 8 -3.90 -17.20 17.48
C PRO A 8 -4.08 -15.98 16.54
N PRO A 9 -3.14 -15.03 16.54
CA PRO A 9 -3.11 -13.96 15.53
C PRO A 9 -3.09 -14.54 14.10
N GLY A 10 -3.78 -13.89 13.17
CA GLY A 10 -3.90 -14.35 11.77
C GLY A 10 -4.93 -15.46 11.54
N THR A 11 -5.64 -15.90 12.58
CA THR A 11 -6.73 -16.88 12.45
C THR A 11 -7.95 -16.28 11.76
N HIS A 12 -8.54 -17.00 10.80
CA HIS A 12 -9.80 -16.61 10.17
C HIS A 12 -11.00 -16.94 11.09
N ILE A 13 -12.07 -16.14 11.02
CA ILE A 13 -13.24 -16.30 11.91
C ILE A 13 -13.85 -17.70 11.84
N ASP A 14 -13.89 -18.34 10.67
CA ASP A 14 -14.43 -19.70 10.52
C ASP A 14 -13.65 -20.73 11.35
N HIS A 15 -12.32 -20.59 11.39
CA HIS A 15 -11.48 -21.45 12.20
C HIS A 15 -11.59 -21.12 13.69
N ALA A 16 -11.64 -19.84 14.05
CA ALA A 16 -11.89 -19.40 15.42
C ALA A 16 -13.21 -19.95 15.99
N ALA A 17 -14.29 -19.89 15.20
CA ALA A 17 -15.59 -20.43 15.60
C ALA A 17 -15.55 -21.95 15.78
N THR A 18 -14.79 -22.66 14.94
CA THR A 18 -14.60 -24.11 15.08
C THR A 18 -13.87 -24.47 16.38
N LEU A 19 -12.74 -23.80 16.65
CA LEU A 19 -11.98 -23.97 17.89
C LEU A 19 -12.85 -23.69 19.13
N LEU A 20 -13.70 -22.66 19.04
CA LEU A 20 -14.60 -22.29 20.12
C LEU A 20 -15.67 -23.35 20.42
N VAL A 21 -16.27 -23.94 19.38
CA VAL A 21 -17.23 -25.03 19.53
C VAL A 21 -16.57 -26.29 20.09
N GLU A 22 -15.38 -26.64 19.62
CA GLU A 22 -14.59 -27.77 20.14
C GLU A 22 -14.28 -27.58 21.63
N ALA A 23 -13.84 -26.37 22.02
CA ALA A 23 -13.58 -26.04 23.41
C ALA A 23 -14.84 -26.12 24.28
N ALA A 24 -15.99 -25.64 23.80
CA ALA A 24 -17.25 -25.73 24.53
C ALA A 24 -17.69 -27.18 24.76
N ARG A 25 -17.49 -28.07 23.77
CA ARG A 25 -17.81 -29.50 23.87
C ARG A 25 -16.87 -30.26 24.80
N ALA A 26 -15.61 -29.86 24.86
CA ALA A 26 -14.61 -30.47 25.75
C ALA A 26 -14.68 -29.92 27.18
N SER A 27 -15.37 -28.81 27.40
CA SER A 27 -15.50 -28.18 28.71
C SER A 27 -16.49 -28.92 29.62
N ALA A 28 -16.15 -29.02 30.91
CA ALA A 28 -17.04 -29.52 31.95
C ALA A 28 -18.31 -28.66 32.14
N ASP A 29 -18.21 -27.35 31.85
CA ASP A 29 -19.34 -26.42 31.92
C ASP A 29 -20.17 -26.43 30.63
N GLY A 30 -19.72 -27.11 29.58
CA GLY A 30 -20.39 -27.15 28.28
C GLY A 30 -20.39 -25.80 27.54
N GLU A 31 -19.54 -24.86 27.94
CA GLU A 31 -19.48 -23.48 27.44
C GLU A 31 -18.03 -23.03 27.22
N ALA A 32 -17.82 -22.18 26.21
CA ALA A 32 -16.56 -21.47 25.97
C ALA A 32 -16.82 -20.09 25.38
N TRP A 33 -15.90 -19.15 25.59
CA TRP A 33 -15.96 -17.81 25.01
C TRP A 33 -14.57 -17.31 24.60
N ALA A 34 -14.54 -16.34 23.68
CA ALA A 34 -13.33 -15.66 23.24
C ALA A 34 -13.65 -14.25 22.77
N THR A 35 -12.64 -13.40 22.62
CA THR A 35 -12.76 -12.12 21.91
C THR A 35 -12.06 -12.24 20.56
N PHE A 36 -12.77 -11.98 19.47
CA PHE A 36 -12.24 -12.00 18.11
C PHE A 36 -12.43 -10.64 17.44
N ASN A 37 -11.33 -9.99 17.08
CA ASN A 37 -11.31 -8.63 16.53
C ASN A 37 -12.14 -7.62 17.36
N GLY A 38 -12.09 -7.74 18.69
CA GLY A 38 -12.81 -6.85 19.61
C GLY A 38 -14.28 -7.22 19.86
N ILE A 39 -14.79 -8.31 19.27
CA ILE A 39 -16.15 -8.82 19.48
C ILE A 39 -16.10 -10.11 20.28
N ASP A 40 -16.86 -10.17 21.37
CA ASP A 40 -17.01 -11.39 22.16
C ASP A 40 -17.87 -12.41 21.43
N ILE A 41 -17.33 -13.62 21.25
CA ILE A 41 -18.00 -14.78 20.68
C ILE A 41 -18.13 -15.88 21.74
N ARG A 42 -19.24 -16.60 21.72
CA ARG A 42 -19.56 -17.65 22.70
C ARG A 42 -20.08 -18.90 22.01
N ALA A 43 -19.78 -20.06 22.58
CA ALA A 43 -20.33 -21.34 22.16
C ALA A 43 -20.76 -22.16 23.38
N CYS A 44 -21.78 -22.99 23.18
CA CYS A 44 -22.12 -24.09 24.07
C CYS A 44 -21.99 -25.43 23.33
N GLY A 45 -22.15 -26.55 24.04
CA GLY A 45 -21.96 -27.90 23.47
C GLY A 45 -22.80 -28.22 22.22
N SER A 46 -23.94 -27.55 22.04
CA SER A 46 -24.83 -27.69 20.87
C SER A 46 -24.65 -26.58 19.82
N SER A 47 -23.73 -25.64 20.01
CA SER A 47 -23.51 -24.57 19.05
C SER A 47 -23.01 -25.08 17.70
N ASP A 48 -23.40 -24.35 16.66
CA ASP A 48 -22.93 -24.49 15.29
C ASP A 48 -21.94 -23.35 14.98
N SER A 49 -20.77 -23.69 14.44
CA SER A 49 -19.75 -22.70 14.09
C SER A 49 -20.24 -21.72 13.02
N ALA A 50 -21.08 -22.16 12.08
CA ALA A 50 -21.63 -21.28 11.06
C ALA A 50 -22.56 -20.21 11.65
N GLU A 51 -23.32 -20.53 12.70
CA GLU A 51 -24.15 -19.55 13.40
C GLU A 51 -23.29 -18.52 14.16
N ILE A 52 -22.21 -18.95 14.83
CA ILE A 52 -21.28 -18.04 15.50
C ILE A 52 -20.64 -17.07 14.49
N VAL A 53 -20.21 -17.58 13.32
CA VAL A 53 -19.68 -16.72 12.24
C VAL A 53 -20.73 -15.72 11.77
N ARG A 54 -21.99 -16.13 11.57
CA ARG A 54 -23.08 -15.22 11.17
C ARG A 54 -23.31 -14.12 12.22
N GLN A 55 -23.37 -14.49 13.49
CA GLN A 55 -23.58 -13.53 14.59
C GLN A 55 -22.42 -12.53 14.68
N TRP A 56 -21.18 -13.02 14.59
CA TRP A 56 -20.01 -12.16 14.58
C TRP A 56 -20.01 -11.20 13.38
N ARG A 57 -20.36 -11.66 12.17
CA ARG A 57 -20.48 -10.80 10.98
C ARG A 57 -21.53 -9.72 11.18
N ALA A 58 -22.72 -10.09 11.67
CA ALA A 58 -23.80 -9.13 11.92
C ALA A 58 -23.39 -8.06 12.96
N GLU A 59 -22.67 -8.46 14.00
CA GLU A 59 -22.16 -7.52 15.01
C GLU A 59 -21.02 -6.65 14.46
N SER A 60 -20.12 -7.21 13.65
CA SER A 60 -19.07 -6.45 12.95
C SER A 60 -19.68 -5.40 12.04
N ASP A 61 -20.67 -5.77 11.22
CA ASP A 61 -21.37 -4.85 10.32
C ASP A 61 -22.08 -3.74 11.11
N ARG A 62 -22.68 -4.07 12.26
CA ARG A 62 -23.32 -3.11 13.16
C ARG A 62 -22.31 -2.13 13.76
N GLN A 63 -21.15 -2.61 14.20
CA GLN A 63 -20.08 -1.76 14.76
C GLN A 63 -19.47 -0.86 13.68
N ASP A 64 -19.25 -1.39 12.47
CA ASP A 64 -18.78 -0.61 11.32
C ASP A 64 -19.77 0.49 10.95
N GLU A 65 -21.07 0.20 10.91
CA GLU A 65 -22.09 1.20 10.65
C GLU A 65 -22.17 2.25 11.76
N ALA A 66 -22.13 1.82 13.03
CA ALA A 66 -22.11 2.73 14.17
C ALA A 66 -20.89 3.67 14.13
N TYR A 67 -19.71 3.15 13.74
CA TYR A 67 -18.52 3.95 13.53
C TYR A 67 -18.69 4.94 12.37
N ARG A 68 -19.17 4.49 11.20
CA ARG A 68 -19.44 5.38 10.05
C ARG A 68 -20.39 6.52 10.41
N GLN A 69 -21.37 6.25 11.27
CA GLN A 69 -22.32 7.23 11.79
C GLN A 69 -21.84 8.01 13.01
N SER A 70 -20.64 7.73 13.54
CA SER A 70 -20.08 8.50 14.66
C SER A 70 -19.51 9.84 14.19
N PRO A 71 -19.34 10.83 15.08
CA PRO A 71 -18.60 12.05 14.75
C PRO A 71 -17.19 11.77 14.23
N GLU A 72 -16.49 10.80 14.81
CA GLU A 72 -15.13 10.40 14.44
C GLU A 72 -15.10 9.77 13.05
N GLY A 73 -16.02 8.84 12.74
CA GLY A 73 -16.09 8.19 11.43
C GLY A 73 -16.47 9.17 10.32
N ARG A 74 -17.44 10.07 10.56
CA ARG A 74 -17.74 11.17 9.62
C ARG A 74 -16.55 12.11 9.43
N ALA A 75 -15.85 12.46 10.50
CA ALA A 75 -14.66 13.31 10.41
C ALA A 75 -13.52 12.61 9.65
N ALA A 76 -13.34 11.29 9.83
CA ALA A 76 -12.39 10.50 9.07
C ALA A 76 -12.74 10.43 7.59
N ALA A 77 -14.02 10.21 7.26
CA ALA A 77 -14.51 10.23 5.88
C ALA A 77 -14.30 11.61 5.21
N ALA A 78 -14.60 12.69 5.93
CA ALA A 78 -14.37 14.06 5.44
C ALA A 78 -12.87 14.33 5.20
N ARG A 79 -11.99 13.92 6.11
CA ARG A 79 -10.52 14.02 5.92
C ARG A 79 -10.05 13.21 4.71
N SER A 80 -10.56 11.98 4.56
CA SER A 80 -10.23 11.13 3.42
C SER A 80 -10.70 11.74 2.10
N ALA A 81 -11.87 12.38 2.08
CA ALA A 81 -12.38 13.04 0.88
C ALA A 81 -11.52 14.25 0.50
N ALA A 82 -11.15 15.09 1.49
CA ALA A 82 -10.27 16.23 1.28
C ALA A 82 -8.87 15.81 0.80
N GLU A 83 -8.31 14.73 1.37
CA GLU A 83 -7.02 14.18 0.92
C GLU A 83 -7.09 13.67 -0.53
N VAL A 84 -8.18 13.01 -0.92
CA VAL A 84 -8.37 12.57 -2.32
C VAL A 84 -8.49 13.76 -3.26
N GLU A 85 -9.20 14.82 -2.87
CA GLU A 85 -9.32 16.05 -3.66
C GLU A 85 -7.94 16.72 -3.83
N GLU A 86 -7.18 16.90 -2.74
CA GLU A 86 -5.83 17.47 -2.76
C GLU A 86 -4.89 16.65 -3.66
N LEU A 87 -4.92 15.32 -3.55
CA LEU A 87 -4.08 14.45 -4.36
C LEU A 87 -4.52 14.42 -5.83
N GLN A 88 -5.81 14.60 -6.12
CA GLN A 88 -6.30 14.73 -7.49
C GLN A 88 -5.80 16.04 -8.12
N GLU A 89 -5.91 17.17 -7.41
CA GLU A 89 -5.38 18.46 -7.90
C GLU A 89 -3.88 18.38 -8.16
N ARG A 90 -3.15 17.75 -7.24
CA ARG A 90 -1.71 17.51 -7.40
C ARG A 90 -1.40 16.61 -8.59
N HIS A 91 -2.16 15.53 -8.78
CA HIS A 91 -2.02 14.65 -9.93
C HIS A 91 -2.21 15.43 -11.24
N ASP A 92 -3.28 16.21 -11.34
CA ASP A 92 -3.63 16.93 -12.57
C ASP A 92 -2.55 17.98 -12.90
N ALA A 93 -2.03 18.67 -11.88
CA ALA A 93 -0.89 19.57 -12.02
C ALA A 93 0.38 18.83 -12.49
N LEU A 94 0.67 17.64 -11.96
CA LEU A 94 1.82 16.82 -12.35
C LEU A 94 1.69 16.33 -13.80
N VAL A 95 0.51 15.90 -14.25
CA VAL A 95 0.29 15.50 -15.64
C VAL A 95 0.54 16.67 -16.59
N HIS A 96 0.13 17.89 -16.21
CA HIS A 96 0.44 19.09 -16.98
C HIS A 96 1.94 19.42 -16.98
N GLU A 97 2.59 19.33 -15.82
CA GLU A 97 4.03 19.57 -15.64
C GLU A 97 4.89 18.63 -16.48
N LEU A 98 4.47 17.37 -16.65
CA LEU A 98 5.23 16.35 -17.38
C LEU A 98 5.64 16.80 -18.79
N ALA A 99 4.79 17.56 -19.48
CA ALA A 99 5.07 18.06 -20.83
C ALA A 99 6.24 19.06 -20.89
N SER A 100 6.59 19.67 -19.76
CA SER A 100 7.68 20.66 -19.65
C SER A 100 9.01 20.05 -19.19
N ILE A 101 9.00 18.81 -18.68
CA ILE A 101 10.19 18.13 -18.20
C ILE A 101 10.98 17.62 -19.40
N HIS A 102 12.23 18.06 -19.53
CA HIS A 102 13.12 17.52 -20.55
C HIS A 102 13.44 16.06 -20.22
N PRO A 103 13.23 15.09 -21.14
CA PRO A 103 13.41 13.68 -20.81
C PRO A 103 14.79 13.29 -20.29
N ALA A 104 15.86 13.95 -20.76
CA ALA A 104 17.23 13.71 -20.29
C ALA A 104 17.57 14.38 -18.93
N ASP A 105 16.64 15.15 -18.35
CA ASP A 105 16.79 15.66 -16.99
C ASP A 105 16.32 14.59 -15.99
N HIS A 106 17.25 13.73 -15.61
CA HIS A 106 16.95 12.59 -14.74
C HIS A 106 16.51 13.03 -13.36
N VAL A 107 17.01 14.17 -12.87
CA VAL A 107 16.70 14.68 -11.54
C VAL A 107 15.25 15.13 -11.53
N ALA A 108 14.88 15.98 -12.48
CA ALA A 108 13.52 16.49 -12.62
C ALA A 108 12.52 15.35 -12.84
N LEU A 109 12.86 14.37 -13.70
CA LEU A 109 11.95 13.25 -13.96
C LEU A 109 11.77 12.33 -12.75
N LEU A 110 12.85 12.04 -12.00
CA LEU A 110 12.72 11.25 -10.76
C LEU A 110 11.96 12.01 -9.67
N ASP A 111 12.18 13.32 -9.52
CA ASP A 111 11.41 14.14 -8.59
C ASP A 111 9.92 14.13 -8.93
N TRP A 112 9.61 14.26 -10.21
CA TRP A 112 8.24 14.16 -10.71
C TRP A 112 7.61 12.80 -10.40
N LEU A 113 8.31 11.68 -10.68
CA LEU A 113 7.83 10.34 -10.37
C LEU A 113 7.62 10.13 -8.86
N CYS A 114 8.52 10.64 -8.02
CA CYS A 114 8.37 10.59 -6.57
C CYS A 114 7.15 11.40 -6.11
N ARG A 115 6.86 12.53 -6.76
CA ARG A 115 5.70 13.35 -6.44
C ARG A 115 4.39 12.74 -6.93
N LEU A 116 4.42 11.98 -8.02
CA LEU A 116 3.27 11.27 -8.58
C LEU A 116 2.91 10.03 -7.77
N GLN A 117 3.90 9.30 -7.28
CA GLN A 117 3.71 8.02 -6.57
C GLN A 117 2.55 8.03 -5.55
N PRO A 118 2.49 8.95 -4.56
CA PRO A 118 1.39 8.95 -3.59
C PRO A 118 0.01 9.21 -4.23
N CYS A 119 -0.04 9.98 -5.33
CA CYS A 119 -1.27 10.19 -6.07
C CYS A 119 -1.70 8.90 -6.78
N SER A 120 -0.74 8.14 -7.31
CA SER A 120 -1.02 6.88 -8.02
C SER A 120 -1.49 5.74 -7.11
N ASP A 121 -1.05 5.75 -5.84
CA ASP A 121 -1.33 4.69 -4.86
C ASP A 121 -2.61 4.96 -4.04
N ARG A 122 -3.14 6.18 -4.10
CA ARG A 122 -4.31 6.56 -3.32
C ARG A 122 -5.61 6.12 -3.98
N VAL A 123 -6.31 5.20 -3.33
CA VAL A 123 -7.69 4.83 -3.70
C VAL A 123 -8.58 6.09 -3.73
N GLY A 124 -9.29 6.28 -4.85
CA GLY A 124 -10.17 7.41 -5.09
C GLY A 124 -9.60 8.46 -6.04
N VAL A 125 -8.27 8.53 -6.19
CA VAL A 125 -7.61 9.37 -7.19
C VAL A 125 -7.71 8.71 -8.56
N ARG A 126 -8.09 9.48 -9.58
CA ARG A 126 -8.15 9.05 -10.98
C ARG A 126 -6.82 9.39 -11.64
N VAL A 127 -6.01 8.35 -11.85
CA VAL A 127 -4.69 8.46 -12.45
C VAL A 127 -4.81 8.37 -13.97
N ASP A 128 -4.24 9.33 -14.69
CA ASP A 128 -4.17 9.30 -16.16
C ASP A 128 -2.95 8.49 -16.63
N SER A 129 -2.97 7.20 -16.30
CA SER A 129 -1.85 6.28 -16.58
C SER A 129 -1.52 6.21 -18.06
N ASP A 130 -2.53 6.19 -18.94
CA ASP A 130 -2.33 6.08 -20.39
C ASP A 130 -1.58 7.28 -20.97
N THR A 131 -1.96 8.50 -20.55
CA THR A 131 -1.25 9.72 -20.97
C THR A 131 0.19 9.71 -20.48
N ILE A 132 0.42 9.40 -19.21
CA ILE A 132 1.76 9.38 -18.60
C ILE A 132 2.65 8.35 -19.31
N VAL A 133 2.16 7.12 -19.46
CA VAL A 133 2.88 6.03 -20.11
C VAL A 133 3.22 6.41 -21.55
N LYS A 134 2.26 6.96 -22.30
CA LYS A 134 2.47 7.38 -23.68
C LYS A 134 3.58 8.43 -23.80
N VAL A 135 3.57 9.46 -22.96
CA VAL A 135 4.59 10.53 -23.00
C VAL A 135 5.98 9.96 -22.70
N LEU A 136 6.11 9.13 -21.67
CA LEU A 136 7.40 8.54 -21.30
C LEU A 136 7.91 7.51 -22.33
N GLU A 137 7.01 6.72 -22.94
CA GLU A 137 7.39 5.80 -24.02
C GLU A 137 7.82 6.53 -25.29
N GLN A 138 7.18 7.65 -25.63
CA GLN A 138 7.60 8.53 -26.71
C GLN A 138 8.98 9.15 -26.44
N ALA A 139 9.30 9.42 -25.18
CA ALA A 139 10.62 9.86 -24.73
C ALA A 139 11.69 8.74 -24.70
N GLY A 140 11.32 7.50 -25.06
CA GLY A 140 12.25 6.37 -25.17
C GLY A 140 12.43 5.53 -23.90
N TYR A 141 11.57 5.70 -22.89
CA TYR A 141 11.52 4.82 -21.72
C TYR A 141 10.65 3.60 -21.97
N ARG A 142 10.88 2.52 -21.24
CA ARG A 142 10.12 1.26 -21.38
C ARG A 142 9.87 0.66 -20.00
N ALA A 143 8.66 0.12 -19.80
CA ALA A 143 8.35 -0.68 -18.62
C ALA A 143 9.33 -1.85 -18.49
N ASN A 144 9.76 -2.15 -17.26
CA ASN A 144 10.74 -3.19 -16.96
C ASN A 144 12.07 -3.08 -17.73
N ALA A 145 12.50 -1.87 -18.10
CA ALA A 145 13.84 -1.65 -18.63
C ALA A 145 14.93 -2.00 -17.59
N ASN A 146 16.05 -2.53 -18.06
CA ASN A 146 17.26 -2.79 -17.27
C ASN A 146 17.05 -3.65 -16.01
N VAL A 147 16.13 -4.60 -16.05
CA VAL A 147 15.90 -5.56 -14.95
C VAL A 147 16.81 -6.79 -15.05
N GLY A 148 17.00 -7.50 -13.93
CA GLY A 148 17.71 -8.77 -13.88
C GLY A 148 19.17 -8.66 -14.39
N PRO A 149 19.62 -9.54 -15.31
CA PRO A 149 20.99 -9.51 -15.84
C PRO A 149 21.38 -8.21 -16.57
N ALA A 150 20.40 -7.40 -17.00
CA ALA A 150 20.65 -6.12 -17.67
C ALA A 150 20.86 -4.96 -16.68
N TYR A 151 20.62 -5.17 -15.39
CA TYR A 151 20.82 -4.17 -14.35
C TYR A 151 22.31 -3.94 -14.08
N ARG A 152 22.73 -2.68 -14.09
CA ARG A 152 24.11 -2.24 -13.87
C ARG A 152 24.13 -1.20 -12.75
N PRO A 153 24.40 -1.60 -11.49
CA PRO A 153 24.26 -0.69 -10.34
C PRO A 153 25.21 0.51 -10.38
N ASP A 154 26.36 0.39 -11.04
CA ASP A 154 27.37 1.45 -11.16
C ASP A 154 27.12 2.44 -12.31
N ASP A 155 26.11 2.18 -13.14
CA ASP A 155 25.79 3.02 -14.30
C ASP A 155 24.57 3.90 -13.99
N ARG A 156 24.83 5.21 -13.88
CA ARG A 156 23.82 6.23 -13.54
C ARG A 156 22.60 6.17 -14.47
N GLU A 157 22.82 6.03 -15.77
CA GLU A 157 21.76 5.99 -16.78
C GLU A 157 21.01 4.65 -16.72
N ASN A 158 21.74 3.55 -16.53
CA ASN A 158 21.12 2.24 -16.41
C ASN A 158 20.16 2.17 -15.21
N VAL A 159 20.61 2.60 -14.03
CA VAL A 159 19.79 2.60 -12.81
C VAL A 159 18.62 3.58 -12.96
N PHE A 160 18.83 4.77 -13.52
CA PHE A 160 17.74 5.72 -13.76
C PHE A 160 16.65 5.12 -14.67
N ARG A 161 17.03 4.51 -15.81
CA ARG A 161 16.08 3.82 -16.69
C ARG A 161 15.39 2.64 -16.03
N TYR A 162 16.08 1.93 -15.14
CA TYR A 162 15.45 0.89 -14.30
C TYR A 162 14.34 1.49 -13.43
N LEU A 163 14.59 2.61 -12.74
CA LEU A 163 13.58 3.27 -11.89
C LEU A 163 12.37 3.76 -12.67
N VAL A 164 12.59 4.44 -13.81
CA VAL A 164 11.49 4.85 -14.70
C VAL A 164 10.74 3.62 -15.23
N GLY A 165 11.46 2.54 -15.55
CA GLY A 165 10.86 1.29 -16.01
C GLY A 165 10.00 0.58 -14.96
N GLN A 166 10.39 0.61 -13.68
CA GLN A 166 9.58 0.09 -12.58
C GLN A 166 8.31 0.93 -12.37
N ALA A 167 8.41 2.25 -12.46
CA ALA A 167 7.25 3.13 -12.36
C ALA A 167 6.25 2.90 -13.51
N LEU A 168 6.75 2.79 -14.75
CA LEU A 168 5.93 2.49 -15.91
C LEU A 168 5.24 1.12 -15.81
N ASP A 169 5.94 0.11 -15.31
CA ASP A 169 5.34 -1.21 -15.11
C ASP A 169 4.20 -1.16 -14.09
N GLY A 170 4.40 -0.43 -12.98
CA GLY A 170 3.37 -0.19 -11.98
C GLY A 170 2.12 0.48 -12.55
N LEU A 171 2.29 1.46 -13.45
CA LEU A 171 1.16 2.14 -14.10
C LEU A 171 0.45 1.28 -15.16
N LYS A 172 1.16 0.37 -15.83
CA LYS A 172 0.60 -0.45 -16.93
C LYS A 172 -0.02 -1.75 -16.46
N ASN A 173 0.66 -2.43 -15.53
CA ASN A 173 0.36 -3.81 -15.14
C ASN A 173 0.01 -3.92 -13.64
N GLY A 174 0.29 -2.88 -12.85
CA GLY A 174 0.01 -2.81 -11.43
C GLY A 174 -1.18 -1.90 -11.09
N PRO A 175 -1.52 -1.80 -9.80
CA PRO A 175 -2.52 -0.86 -9.33
C PRO A 175 -2.00 0.58 -9.26
N ALA A 176 -0.68 0.77 -9.15
CA ALA A 176 -0.01 2.03 -8.89
C ALA A 176 1.51 1.93 -9.08
N ILE A 177 2.21 3.08 -9.03
CA ILE A 177 3.66 3.09 -8.83
C ILE A 177 3.97 2.59 -7.42
N HIS A 178 4.80 1.55 -7.31
CA HIS A 178 5.14 0.96 -6.03
C HIS A 178 5.88 1.97 -5.11
N PRO A 179 5.48 2.11 -3.82
CA PRO A 179 6.12 3.02 -2.86
C PRO A 179 7.63 2.87 -2.68
N ILE A 180 8.20 1.70 -2.99
CA ILE A 180 9.64 1.43 -2.86
C ILE A 180 10.47 2.29 -3.82
N LEU A 181 9.85 2.82 -4.88
CA LEU A 181 10.48 3.77 -5.79
C LEU A 181 11.08 4.96 -5.04
N LEU A 182 10.40 5.46 -4.00
CA LEU A 182 10.86 6.62 -3.23
C LEU A 182 12.22 6.35 -2.58
N LYS A 183 12.39 5.15 -2.01
CA LYS A 183 13.65 4.70 -1.42
C LYS A 183 14.73 4.59 -2.49
N PHE A 184 14.45 3.92 -3.60
CA PHE A 184 15.45 3.71 -4.65
C PHE A 184 15.84 5.00 -5.38
N ALA A 185 14.92 5.96 -5.52
CA ALA A 185 15.24 7.29 -6.04
C ALA A 185 16.17 8.06 -5.09
N ALA A 186 15.96 7.96 -3.78
CA ALA A 186 16.86 8.56 -2.79
C ALA A 186 18.27 7.92 -2.84
N GLU A 187 18.36 6.59 -2.91
CA GLU A 187 19.64 5.86 -3.06
C GLU A 187 20.36 6.22 -4.36
N TRP A 188 19.61 6.41 -5.46
CA TRP A 188 20.18 6.87 -6.73
C TRP A 188 20.78 8.28 -6.61
N ARG A 189 20.10 9.21 -5.93
CA ARG A 189 20.64 10.57 -5.68
C ARG A 189 21.87 10.53 -4.81
N GLU A 190 21.84 9.77 -3.72
CA GLU A 190 22.99 9.60 -2.84
C GLU A 190 24.21 9.08 -3.61
N ARG A 191 24.01 8.12 -4.51
CA ARG A 191 25.10 7.53 -5.29
C ARG A 191 25.64 8.43 -6.39
N PHE A 192 24.77 9.14 -7.10
CA PHE A 192 25.12 9.79 -8.36
C PHE A 192 25.07 11.32 -8.34
N GLU A 193 24.50 11.93 -7.29
CA GLU A 193 24.43 13.39 -7.12
C GLU A 193 25.20 13.90 -5.90
N ALA A 194 25.50 13.05 -4.91
CA ALA A 194 26.31 13.48 -3.78
C ALA A 194 27.68 14.00 -4.27
N PRO A 195 28.17 15.14 -3.77
CA PRO A 195 29.51 15.58 -4.07
C PRO A 195 30.49 14.50 -3.61
N LEU A 196 31.36 14.04 -4.51
CA LEU A 196 32.50 13.20 -4.13
C LEU A 196 33.17 13.83 -2.90
N PRO A 197 33.50 13.04 -1.85
CA PRO A 197 34.25 13.57 -0.73
C PRO A 197 35.50 14.28 -1.27
N ARG A 198 35.72 15.53 -0.85
CA ARG A 198 36.93 16.30 -1.15
C ARG A 198 38.11 15.65 -0.44
N SER A 199 38.60 14.53 -0.98
CA SER A 199 39.81 13.88 -0.50
C SER A 199 40.61 13.27 -1.65
N LEU A 200 40.90 14.08 -2.66
CA LEU A 200 42.14 13.98 -3.45
C LEU A 200 42.64 15.40 -3.77
N GLY A 201 42.73 16.22 -2.73
CA GLY A 201 43.58 17.40 -2.73
C GLY A 201 45.01 16.99 -2.37
N ARG A 202 45.88 17.00 -3.37
CA ARG A 202 47.33 17.26 -3.30
C ARG A 202 48.13 16.65 -2.14
N TRP A 203 48.93 15.63 -2.48
CA TRP A 203 50.34 15.49 -2.09
C TRP A 203 51.00 14.83 -3.31
N GLY A 204 51.77 15.53 -4.12
CA GLY A 204 53.17 15.91 -3.89
C GLY A 204 53.91 15.56 -5.18
#